data_AF-A0A1H9X2D8-F1
#
_entry.id   AF-A0A1H9X2D8-F1
#
_cell.length_a   1.000
_cell.length_b   1.000
_cell.length_c   1.000
_cell.angle_alpha   90.00
_cell.angle_beta   90.00
_cell.angle_gamma   90.00
#
_symmetry.space_group_name_H-M   'P 1'
#
loop_
_entity.id
_entity.type
_entity.pdbx_description
1 polymer ?
#
loop_
_entity_poly.entity_id
_entity_poly.type
_entity_poly.pdbx_seq_one_letter_code
_entity_poly.pdbx_strand_id
1 'polypeptide(L)'
;MVSAVLVLLAAVLAILLGVSEAGVALLGVLAWLVALAARVPALASAGRLRDPERSRTILAATSAVTDEGVRLAFVLVVVSGSASALWAGFGWALAELVFVVATQLAQFSWPIGRQAAEQLRSQGGFISTHPAHGGVRGITATSFHLGATLLLAAGPWWVLVTASAHAAVNLVFARWARRRLVSVEHAADVRTSN
;
A
#
# COMPACT_ATOMS: atom_id res chain seq x y z
N MET A 1 2.85 16.65 7.59
CA MET A 1 2.00 17.66 6.90
C MET A 1 0.98 17.01 5.96
N VAL A 2 1.37 16.12 5.03
CA VAL A 2 0.42 15.42 4.12
C VAL A 2 -0.59 14.54 4.86
N SER A 3 -0.17 13.82 5.92
CA SER A 3 -1.08 13.01 6.74
C SER A 3 -2.12 13.86 7.51
N ALA A 4 -1.76 15.09 7.89
CA ALA A 4 -2.71 16.00 8.53
C ALA A 4 -3.76 16.49 7.52
N VAL A 5 -3.36 16.79 6.28
CA VAL A 5 -4.27 17.21 5.20
C VAL A 5 -5.25 16.09 4.84
N LEU A 6 -4.81 14.83 4.80
CA LEU A 6 -5.67 13.70 4.43
C LEU A 6 -6.60 13.26 5.57
N VAL A 7 -6.16 13.38 6.82
CA VAL A 7 -7.03 13.21 7.99
C VAL A 7 -8.05 14.35 8.06
N LEU A 8 -7.64 15.58 7.77
CA LEU A 8 -8.56 16.73 7.68
C LEU A 8 -9.55 16.56 6.53
N LEU A 9 -9.10 16.03 5.38
CA LEU A 9 -9.96 15.74 4.24
C LEU A 9 -10.96 14.63 4.58
N ALA A 10 -10.53 13.54 5.21
CA ALA A 10 -11.43 12.47 5.65
C ALA A 10 -12.45 12.96 6.70
N ALA A 11 -12.03 13.81 7.65
CA ALA A 11 -12.91 14.40 8.66
C ALA A 11 -13.90 15.39 8.03
N VAL A 12 -13.46 16.25 7.12
CA VAL A 12 -14.31 17.18 6.37
C VAL A 12 -15.31 16.41 5.51
N LEU A 13 -14.88 15.35 4.85
CA LEU A 13 -15.76 14.52 4.03
C LEU A 13 -16.80 13.77 4.87
N ALA A 14 -16.42 13.24 6.03
CA ALA A 14 -17.35 12.61 6.97
C ALA A 14 -18.40 13.59 7.53
N ILE A 15 -18.01 14.86 7.74
CA ILE A 15 -18.92 15.92 8.20
C ILE A 15 -19.86 16.39 7.08
N LEU A 16 -19.39 16.45 5.83
CA LEU A 16 -20.15 17.03 4.71
C LEU A 16 -21.12 16.05 4.03
N LEU A 17 -20.90 14.73 4.10
CA LEU A 17 -21.56 13.77 3.19
C LEU A 17 -22.55 12.81 3.86
N GLY A 18 -22.71 12.89 5.17
CA GLY A 18 -23.70 12.11 5.91
C GLY A 18 -23.28 10.67 6.24
N VAL A 19 -24.03 10.06 7.17
CA VAL A 19 -23.66 8.81 7.86
C VAL A 19 -23.61 7.59 6.93
N SER A 20 -24.41 7.57 5.85
CA SER A 20 -24.46 6.44 4.90
C SER A 20 -23.16 6.28 4.11
N GLU A 21 -22.61 7.38 3.60
CA GLU A 21 -21.39 7.36 2.79
C GLU A 21 -20.14 7.13 3.65
N ALA A 22 -20.14 7.67 4.88
CA ALA A 22 -19.13 7.35 5.89
C ALA A 22 -19.11 5.85 6.23
N GLY A 23 -20.29 5.20 6.29
CA GLY A 23 -20.40 3.76 6.52
C GLY A 23 -19.71 2.92 5.45
N VAL A 24 -19.89 3.26 4.18
CA VAL A 24 -19.24 2.56 3.06
C VAL A 24 -17.72 2.76 3.08
N ALA A 25 -17.25 3.95 3.42
CA ALA A 25 -15.82 4.20 3.59
C ALA A 25 -15.21 3.35 4.73
N LEU A 26 -15.90 3.23 5.87
CA LEU A 26 -15.47 2.36 6.97
C LEU A 26 -15.43 0.88 6.55
N LEU A 27 -16.42 0.43 5.78
CA LEU A 27 -16.40 -0.92 5.21
C LEU A 27 -15.24 -1.12 4.22
N GLY A 28 -14.86 -0.08 3.47
CA GLY A 28 -13.65 -0.08 2.64
C GLY A 28 -12.37 -0.26 3.45
N VAL A 29 -12.26 0.40 4.62
CA VAL A 29 -11.16 0.18 5.57
C VAL A 29 -11.14 -1.27 6.07
N LEU A 30 -12.30 -1.81 6.45
CA LEU A 30 -12.42 -3.19 6.92
C LEU A 30 -12.06 -4.21 5.84
N ALA A 31 -12.51 -3.99 4.60
CA ALA A 31 -12.16 -4.84 3.47
C ALA A 31 -10.64 -4.84 3.21
N TRP A 32 -9.99 -3.68 3.35
CA TRP A 32 -8.53 -3.60 3.27
C TRP A 32 -7.84 -4.41 4.39
N LEU A 33 -8.35 -4.36 5.62
CA LEU A 33 -7.80 -5.17 6.73
C LEU A 33 -7.98 -6.67 6.48
N VAL A 34 -9.11 -7.08 5.90
CA VAL A 34 -9.32 -8.48 5.46
C VAL A 34 -8.31 -8.86 4.39
N ALA A 35 -8.05 -8.00 3.42
CA ALA A 35 -7.02 -8.22 2.41
C ALA A 35 -5.63 -8.37 3.05
N LEU A 36 -5.28 -7.50 4.00
CA LEU A 36 -4.01 -7.58 4.74
C LEU A 36 -3.88 -8.92 5.49
N ALA A 37 -4.93 -9.34 6.20
CA ALA A 37 -4.95 -10.62 6.90
C ALA A 37 -4.82 -11.82 5.93
N ALA A 38 -5.48 -11.75 4.78
CA ALA A 38 -5.40 -12.79 3.75
C ALA A 38 -4.01 -12.94 3.12
N ARG A 39 -3.12 -11.94 3.25
CA ARG A 39 -1.72 -12.02 2.79
C ARG A 39 -0.80 -12.77 3.74
N VAL A 40 -1.20 -13.03 4.99
CA VAL A 40 -0.36 -13.68 6.02
C VAL A 40 0.19 -15.04 5.58
N PRO A 41 -0.58 -15.96 4.95
CA PRO A 41 -0.06 -17.24 4.48
C PRO A 41 1.01 -17.08 3.39
N ALA A 42 0.84 -16.10 2.51
CA ALA A 42 1.79 -15.80 1.44
C ALA A 42 3.11 -15.24 1.99
N LEU A 43 3.03 -14.34 2.98
CA LEU A 43 4.18 -13.81 3.71
C LEU A 43 4.98 -14.92 4.41
N ALA A 44 4.28 -15.83 5.11
CA ALA A 44 4.90 -16.96 5.79
C ALA A 44 5.61 -17.92 4.81
N SER A 45 5.07 -18.09 3.61
CA SER A 45 5.64 -18.96 2.58
C SER A 45 6.83 -18.33 1.87
N ALA A 46 6.73 -17.05 1.50
CA ALA A 46 7.80 -16.32 0.81
C ALA A 46 9.03 -16.10 1.69
N GLY A 47 8.85 -15.98 3.01
CA GLY A 47 9.95 -15.90 3.99
C GLY A 47 10.82 -17.15 4.07
N ARG A 48 10.38 -18.28 3.49
CA ARG A 48 11.16 -19.53 3.42
C ARG A 48 12.01 -19.64 2.15
N LEU A 49 11.87 -18.71 1.21
CA LEU A 49 12.62 -18.73 -0.05
C LEU A 49 14.03 -18.19 0.17
N ARG A 50 15.02 -18.89 -0.39
CA ARG A 50 16.43 -18.48 -0.31
C ARG A 50 16.80 -17.34 -1.26
N ASP A 51 16.01 -17.13 -2.31
CA ASP A 51 16.21 -16.06 -3.30
C ASP A 51 15.35 -14.82 -2.94
N PRO A 52 15.98 -13.70 -2.53
CA PRO A 52 15.27 -12.48 -2.16
C PRO A 52 14.51 -11.82 -3.32
N GLU A 53 14.99 -11.92 -4.57
CA GLU A 53 14.31 -11.33 -5.71
C GLU A 53 13.05 -12.12 -6.07
N ARG A 54 13.15 -13.45 -6.05
CA ARG A 54 12.00 -14.33 -6.26
C ARG A 54 10.97 -14.18 -5.15
N SER A 55 11.41 -14.09 -3.89
CA SER A 55 10.52 -13.84 -2.75
C SER A 55 9.74 -12.54 -2.92
N ARG A 56 10.40 -11.43 -3.27
CA ARG A 56 9.74 -10.13 -3.51
C ARG A 56 8.76 -10.17 -4.68
N THR A 57 9.11 -10.86 -5.77
CA THR A 57 8.24 -10.97 -6.95
C THR A 57 6.97 -11.74 -6.61
N ILE A 58 7.10 -12.85 -5.89
CA ILE A 58 5.96 -13.64 -5.42
C ILE A 58 5.11 -12.81 -4.47
N LEU A 59 5.71 -12.10 -3.50
CA LEU A 59 4.96 -11.24 -2.59
C LEU A 59 4.22 -10.13 -3.32
N ALA A 60 4.85 -9.47 -4.30
CA ALA A 60 4.21 -8.42 -5.09
C ALA A 60 3.01 -8.98 -5.88
N ALA A 61 3.18 -10.12 -6.55
CA ALA A 61 2.12 -10.76 -7.32
C ALA A 61 0.97 -11.26 -6.43
N THR A 62 1.28 -11.97 -5.34
CA THR A 62 0.27 -12.50 -4.43
C THR A 62 -0.47 -11.38 -3.73
N SER A 63 0.20 -10.30 -3.31
CA SER A 63 -0.47 -9.14 -2.72
C SER A 63 -1.46 -8.50 -3.69
N ALA A 64 -1.09 -8.31 -4.95
CA ALA A 64 -1.98 -7.74 -5.97
C ALA A 64 -3.21 -8.62 -6.21
N VAL A 65 -3.02 -9.95 -6.33
CA VAL A 65 -4.13 -10.89 -6.55
C VAL A 65 -5.05 -10.94 -5.32
N THR A 66 -4.48 -11.02 -4.11
CA THR A 66 -5.26 -11.03 -2.87
C THR A 66 -6.06 -9.74 -2.71
N ASP A 67 -5.46 -8.59 -3.01
CA ASP A 67 -6.11 -7.29 -2.87
C ASP A 67 -7.28 -7.12 -3.82
N GLU A 68 -7.07 -7.40 -5.09
CA GLU A 68 -8.13 -7.26 -6.08
C GLU A 68 -9.19 -8.35 -5.91
N GLY A 69 -8.83 -9.54 -5.43
CA GLY A 69 -9.79 -10.59 -5.07
C GLY A 69 -10.71 -10.19 -3.92
N VAL A 70 -10.14 -9.66 -2.83
CA VAL A 70 -10.93 -9.16 -1.69
C VAL A 70 -11.73 -7.91 -2.08
N ARG A 71 -11.15 -7.00 -2.87
CA ARG A 71 -11.86 -5.82 -3.36
C ARG A 71 -13.04 -6.20 -4.27
N LEU A 72 -12.87 -7.17 -5.16
CA LEU A 72 -13.95 -7.68 -5.98
C LEU A 72 -15.07 -8.26 -5.11
N ALA A 73 -14.74 -9.14 -4.16
CA ALA A 73 -15.74 -9.71 -3.25
C ALA A 73 -16.48 -8.62 -2.47
N PHE A 74 -15.75 -7.62 -1.96
CA PHE A 74 -16.32 -6.48 -1.27
C PHE A 74 -17.26 -5.66 -2.16
N VAL A 75 -16.83 -5.32 -3.38
CA VAL A 75 -17.63 -4.56 -4.34
C VAL A 75 -18.92 -5.31 -4.70
N LEU A 76 -18.85 -6.62 -4.94
CA LEU A 76 -20.01 -7.42 -5.31
C LEU A 76 -21.06 -7.56 -4.19
N VAL A 77 -20.65 -7.45 -2.92
CA VAL A 77 -21.54 -7.68 -1.76
C VAL A 77 -22.06 -6.38 -1.16
N VAL A 78 -21.24 -5.32 -1.13
CA VAL A 78 -21.52 -4.12 -0.34
C VAL A 78 -21.75 -2.89 -1.20
N VAL A 79 -21.02 -2.77 -2.31
CA VAL A 79 -20.99 -1.51 -3.08
C VAL A 79 -22.17 -1.44 -4.03
N SER A 80 -22.92 -0.34 -3.96
CA SER A 80 -24.05 -0.08 -4.85
C SER A 80 -23.94 1.29 -5.53
N GLY A 81 -23.71 1.28 -6.84
CA GLY A 81 -23.54 2.50 -7.64
C GLY A 81 -22.17 3.17 -7.49
N SER A 82 -21.96 4.23 -8.28
CA SER A 82 -20.66 4.91 -8.41
C SER A 82 -20.25 5.71 -7.17
N ALA A 83 -21.20 6.34 -6.48
CA ALA A 83 -20.94 7.07 -5.24
C ALA A 83 -20.40 6.15 -4.14
N SER A 84 -21.11 5.03 -3.89
CA SER A 84 -20.67 3.99 -2.95
C SER A 84 -19.29 3.45 -3.33
N ALA A 85 -19.02 3.22 -4.62
CA ALA A 85 -17.73 2.74 -5.11
C ALA A 85 -16.58 3.72 -4.85
N LEU A 86 -16.83 5.02 -5.02
CA LEU A 86 -15.87 6.08 -4.67
C LEU A 86 -15.54 6.04 -3.18
N TRP A 87 -16.54 5.96 -2.30
CA TRP A 87 -16.34 5.92 -0.85
C TRP A 87 -15.64 4.66 -0.37
N ALA A 88 -16.03 3.51 -0.92
CA ALA A 88 -15.37 2.23 -0.70
C ALA A 88 -13.88 2.30 -1.09
N GLY A 89 -13.57 2.82 -2.27
CA GLY A 89 -12.20 2.99 -2.75
C GLY A 89 -11.41 4.01 -1.92
N PHE A 90 -12.06 5.09 -1.47
CA PHE A 90 -11.45 6.08 -0.58
C PHE A 90 -11.06 5.47 0.76
N GLY A 91 -11.97 4.73 1.40
CA GLY A 91 -11.71 4.03 2.66
C GLY A 91 -10.55 3.04 2.55
N TRP A 92 -10.53 2.25 1.47
CA TRP A 92 -9.43 1.34 1.15
C TRP A 92 -8.09 2.07 1.02
N ALA A 93 -8.04 3.14 0.22
CA ALA A 93 -6.84 3.92 0.00
C ALA A 93 -6.33 4.62 1.27
N LEU A 94 -7.26 5.10 2.11
CA LEU A 94 -6.93 5.73 3.38
C LEU A 94 -6.30 4.73 4.36
N ALA A 95 -6.87 3.53 4.48
CA ALA A 95 -6.33 2.47 5.32
C ALA A 95 -4.91 2.10 4.92
N GLU A 96 -4.68 1.91 3.62
CA GLU A 96 -3.35 1.61 3.07
C GLU A 96 -2.35 2.72 3.37
N LEU A 97 -2.74 3.97 3.16
CA LEU A 97 -1.86 5.10 3.41
C LEU A 97 -1.46 5.20 4.88
N VAL A 98 -2.43 5.06 5.80
CA VAL A 98 -2.16 5.05 7.24
C VAL A 98 -1.19 3.93 7.60
N PHE A 99 -1.40 2.73 7.06
CA PHE A 99 -0.50 1.60 7.27
C PHE A 99 0.92 1.87 6.75
N VAL A 100 1.06 2.40 5.53
CA VAL A 100 2.36 2.74 4.94
C VAL A 100 3.07 3.81 5.77
N VAL A 101 2.37 4.86 6.21
CA VAL A 101 2.96 5.90 7.06
C VAL A 101 3.36 5.34 8.43
N ALA A 102 2.50 4.55 9.07
CA ALA A 102 2.78 3.95 10.38
C ALA A 102 3.99 3.00 10.33
N THR A 103 4.09 2.17 9.29
CA THR A 103 5.21 1.26 9.10
C THR A 103 6.52 1.99 8.83
N GLN A 104 6.49 3.07 8.04
CA GLN A 104 7.67 3.92 7.84
C GLN A 104 8.09 4.61 9.14
N LEU A 105 7.15 5.18 9.91
CA LEU A 105 7.48 5.81 11.19
C LEU A 105 8.05 4.82 12.21
N ALA A 106 7.45 3.63 12.34
CA ALA A 106 7.93 2.59 13.24
C ALA A 106 9.38 2.17 12.95
N GLN A 107 9.82 2.23 11.69
CA GLN A 107 11.21 1.99 11.30
C GLN A 107 12.17 3.08 11.80
N PHE A 108 11.71 4.31 12.01
CA PHE A 108 12.53 5.40 12.56
C PHE A 108 12.46 5.52 14.09
N SER A 109 11.41 4.99 14.72
CA SER A 109 11.14 5.15 16.15
C SER A 109 11.88 4.16 17.07
N TRP A 110 12.41 3.05 16.54
CA TRP A 110 13.20 2.10 17.32
C TRP A 110 14.71 2.32 17.11
N PRO A 111 15.57 2.18 18.14
CA PRO A 111 17.01 2.12 17.92
C PRO A 111 17.28 0.84 17.13
N ILE A 112 17.44 0.98 15.81
CA ILE A 112 17.67 -0.15 14.92
C ILE A 112 19.04 -0.75 15.27
N GLY A 113 19.06 -1.81 16.08
CA GLY A 113 20.24 -2.66 16.21
C GLY A 113 20.62 -3.22 14.83
N ARG A 114 21.92 -3.44 14.58
CA ARG A 114 22.46 -3.91 13.28
C ARG A 114 21.62 -5.05 12.65
N GLN A 115 21.19 -5.99 13.48
CA GLN A 115 20.39 -7.14 13.07
C GLN A 115 18.99 -6.77 12.53
N ALA A 116 18.32 -5.75 13.10
CA ALA A 116 17.05 -5.24 12.60
C ALA A 116 17.22 -4.45 11.29
N ALA A 117 18.36 -3.77 11.09
CA ALA A 117 18.72 -3.14 9.82
C ALA A 117 18.98 -4.19 8.73
N GLU A 118 19.72 -5.26 9.06
CA GLU A 118 19.92 -6.41 8.16
C GLU A 118 18.60 -7.11 7.81
N GLN A 119 17.66 -7.22 8.75
CA GLN A 119 16.37 -7.86 8.54
C GLN A 119 15.41 -6.99 7.72
N LEU A 120 15.44 -5.66 7.90
CA LEU A 120 14.71 -4.71 7.04
C LEU A 120 15.28 -4.70 5.61
N ARG A 121 16.60 -4.85 5.44
CA ARG A 121 17.25 -5.03 4.13
C ARG A 121 16.85 -6.36 3.48
N SER A 122 16.77 -7.45 4.23
CA SER A 122 16.40 -8.77 3.71
C SER A 122 14.91 -8.89 3.40
N GLN A 123 14.04 -8.19 4.12
CA GLN A 123 12.59 -8.14 3.91
C GLN A 123 12.14 -7.21 2.78
N GLY A 124 13.07 -6.51 2.11
CA GLY A 124 12.72 -5.59 1.02
C GLY A 124 12.04 -4.30 1.51
N GLY A 125 12.34 -3.87 2.74
CA GLY A 125 11.98 -2.55 3.24
C GLY A 125 12.71 -1.47 2.44
N PHE A 126 12.06 -0.95 1.42
CA PHE A 126 12.56 0.18 0.65
C PHE A 126 12.19 1.49 1.36
N ILE A 127 13.18 2.11 1.99
CA ILE A 127 13.08 3.47 2.50
C ILE A 127 13.61 4.39 1.40
N SER A 128 12.73 5.10 0.71
CA SER A 128 13.15 6.30 -0.01
C SER A 128 13.21 7.42 1.00
N THR A 129 14.40 7.99 1.22
CA THR A 129 14.64 9.07 2.19
C THR A 129 14.12 10.42 1.72
N HIS A 130 13.60 10.52 0.48
CA HIS A 130 13.15 11.79 -0.10
C HIS A 130 11.63 11.96 0.02
N PRO A 131 11.11 13.02 0.70
CA PRO A 131 9.69 13.23 0.96
C PRO A 131 8.81 13.22 -0.30
N ALA A 132 9.32 13.69 -1.43
CA ALA A 132 8.59 13.69 -2.70
C ALA A 132 8.24 12.28 -3.22
N HIS A 133 9.02 11.26 -2.86
CA HIS A 133 8.76 9.88 -3.28
C HIS A 133 7.56 9.28 -2.53
N GLY A 134 7.38 9.65 -1.27
CA GLY A 134 6.19 9.28 -0.49
C GLY A 134 4.92 9.94 -1.03
N GLY A 135 5.02 11.22 -1.43
CA GLY A 135 3.91 11.96 -2.02
C GLY A 135 3.42 11.37 -3.35
N VAL A 136 4.33 11.15 -4.31
CA VAL A 136 3.99 10.55 -5.61
C VAL A 136 3.41 9.15 -5.43
N ARG A 137 4.01 8.33 -4.56
CA ARG A 137 3.52 6.98 -4.29
C ARG A 137 2.13 6.98 -3.65
N GLY A 138 1.89 7.89 -2.71
CA GLY A 138 0.59 8.06 -2.08
C GLY A 138 -0.48 8.45 -3.10
N ILE A 139 -0.23 9.48 -3.92
CA ILE A 139 -1.17 9.93 -4.96
C ILE A 139 -1.46 8.80 -5.95
N THR A 140 -0.42 8.15 -6.49
CA THR A 140 -0.59 7.05 -7.45
C THR A 140 -1.36 5.88 -6.84
N ALA A 141 -1.07 5.50 -5.59
CA ALA A 141 -1.79 4.42 -4.91
C ALA A 141 -3.25 4.81 -4.68
N THR A 142 -3.51 5.99 -4.13
CA THR A 142 -4.89 6.47 -3.89
C THR A 142 -5.70 6.53 -5.19
N SER A 143 -5.15 7.12 -6.25
CA SER A 143 -5.79 7.16 -7.57
C SER A 143 -6.03 5.77 -8.14
N PHE A 144 -5.06 4.85 -7.97
CA PHE A 144 -5.20 3.46 -8.41
C PHE A 144 -6.34 2.75 -7.68
N HIS A 145 -6.39 2.80 -6.35
CA HIS A 145 -7.43 2.10 -5.57
C HIS A 145 -8.82 2.67 -5.83
N LEU A 146 -8.97 4.00 -5.92
CA LEU A 146 -10.23 4.63 -6.31
C LEU A 146 -10.68 4.17 -7.70
N GLY A 147 -9.78 4.25 -8.69
CA GLY A 147 -10.07 3.86 -10.07
C GLY A 147 -10.40 2.37 -10.20
N ALA A 148 -9.67 1.52 -9.49
CA ALA A 148 -9.91 0.08 -9.49
C ALA A 148 -11.25 -0.27 -8.83
N THR A 149 -11.62 0.34 -7.70
CA THR A 149 -12.95 0.12 -7.10
C THR A 149 -14.07 0.55 -8.04
N LEU A 150 -13.92 1.69 -8.73
CA LEU A 150 -14.87 2.15 -9.74
C LEU A 150 -14.98 1.20 -10.93
N LEU A 151 -13.85 0.71 -11.45
CA LEU A 151 -13.85 -0.25 -12.55
C LEU A 151 -14.53 -1.56 -12.15
N LEU A 152 -14.24 -2.09 -10.96
CA LEU A 152 -14.91 -3.29 -10.44
C LEU A 152 -16.41 -3.08 -10.24
N ALA A 153 -16.82 -1.89 -9.80
CA ALA A 153 -18.24 -1.53 -9.69
C ALA A 153 -18.92 -1.41 -11.07
N ALA A 154 -18.19 -1.06 -12.11
CA ALA A 154 -18.67 -1.07 -13.49
C ALA A 154 -18.74 -2.48 -14.10
N GLY A 155 -17.96 -3.43 -13.58
CA GLY A 155 -18.05 -4.84 -13.96
C GLY A 155 -16.97 -5.72 -13.33
N PRO A 156 -17.31 -6.97 -12.92
CA PRO A 156 -16.38 -7.85 -12.22
C PRO A 156 -15.17 -8.30 -13.06
N TRP A 157 -15.29 -8.35 -14.38
CA TRP A 157 -14.21 -8.77 -15.28
C TRP A 157 -13.01 -7.83 -15.26
N TRP A 158 -13.18 -6.58 -14.81
CA TRP A 158 -12.09 -5.63 -14.64
C TRP A 158 -11.05 -6.08 -13.61
N VAL A 159 -11.36 -7.07 -12.75
CA VAL A 159 -10.42 -7.64 -11.78
C VAL A 159 -9.14 -8.16 -12.43
N LEU A 160 -9.21 -8.69 -13.66
CA LEU A 160 -8.02 -9.18 -14.37
C LEU A 160 -7.09 -8.02 -14.75
N VAL A 161 -7.68 -6.90 -15.17
CA VAL A 161 -6.95 -5.68 -15.53
C VAL A 161 -6.41 -5.00 -14.27
N THR A 162 -7.23 -4.83 -13.23
CA THR A 162 -6.79 -4.19 -11.99
C THR A 162 -5.73 -5.02 -11.29
N ALA A 163 -5.83 -6.36 -11.26
CA ALA A 163 -4.81 -7.21 -10.64
C ALA A 163 -3.47 -7.13 -11.38
N SER A 164 -3.51 -7.16 -12.71
CA SER A 164 -2.31 -7.00 -13.55
C SER A 164 -1.67 -5.63 -13.37
N ALA A 165 -2.48 -4.57 -13.38
CA ALA A 165 -2.02 -3.20 -13.18
C ALA A 165 -1.46 -2.99 -11.76
N HIS A 166 -2.10 -3.54 -10.73
CA HIS A 166 -1.64 -3.46 -9.35
C HIS A 166 -0.27 -4.15 -9.21
N ALA A 167 -0.12 -5.37 -9.73
CA ALA A 167 1.15 -6.08 -9.73
C ALA A 167 2.25 -5.28 -10.47
N ALA A 168 1.92 -4.70 -11.63
CA ALA A 168 2.84 -3.86 -12.40
C ALA A 168 3.27 -2.62 -11.61
N VAL A 169 2.34 -1.91 -10.98
CA VAL A 169 2.62 -0.74 -10.13
C VAL A 169 3.54 -1.12 -8.97
N ASN A 170 3.25 -2.23 -8.27
CA ASN A 170 4.08 -2.72 -7.17
C ASN A 170 5.51 -3.04 -7.63
N LEU A 171 5.66 -3.72 -8.77
CA LEU A 171 6.96 -4.06 -9.34
C LEU A 171 7.72 -2.82 -9.83
N VAL A 172 7.03 -1.86 -10.46
CA VAL A 172 7.63 -0.60 -10.91
C VAL A 172 8.13 0.20 -9.71
N PHE A 173 7.33 0.34 -8.65
CA PHE A 173 7.78 1.01 -7.42
C PHE A 173 8.93 0.28 -6.76
N ALA A 174 8.89 -1.05 -6.69
CA ALA A 174 10.01 -1.84 -6.15
C ALA A 174 11.29 -1.69 -6.97
N ARG A 175 11.22 -1.61 -8.30
CA ARG A 175 12.37 -1.38 -9.19
C ARG A 175 12.88 0.06 -9.12
N TRP A 176 11.96 1.02 -9.09
CA TRP A 176 12.28 2.44 -8.99
C TRP A 176 12.96 2.77 -7.68
N ALA A 177 12.48 2.22 -6.57
CA ALA A 177 13.12 2.33 -5.27
C ALA A 177 14.57 1.85 -5.32
N ARG A 178 14.86 0.70 -5.96
CA ARG A 178 16.23 0.17 -6.12
C ARG A 178 17.17 1.12 -6.86
N ARG A 179 16.73 1.76 -7.93
CA ARG A 179 17.58 2.61 -8.79
C ARG A 179 17.98 3.96 -8.18
N ARG A 180 17.34 4.36 -7.08
CA ARG A 180 17.52 5.69 -6.45
C ARG A 180 17.99 5.58 -4.99
N LEU A 181 18.37 4.39 -4.53
CA LEU A 181 19.14 4.23 -3.31
C LEU A 181 20.56 4.73 -3.59
N VAL A 182 20.93 5.86 -3.01
CA VAL A 182 22.35 6.17 -2.82
C VAL A 182 22.88 5.08 -1.89
N SER A 183 23.92 4.35 -2.31
CA SER A 183 24.62 3.41 -1.42
C SER A 183 24.98 4.16 -0.14
N VAL A 184 24.40 3.73 0.99
CA VAL A 184 24.74 4.25 2.32
C VAL A 184 26.24 4.06 2.61
N GLU A 185 26.93 3.17 1.88
CA GLU A 185 28.39 3.05 1.86
C GLU A 185 29.10 4.39 1.64
N HIS A 186 28.66 5.24 0.70
CA HIS A 186 29.36 6.50 0.42
C HIS A 186 29.11 7.58 1.50
N ALA A 187 28.01 7.50 2.24
CA ALA A 187 27.72 8.44 3.33
C ALA A 187 28.41 8.04 4.65
N ALA A 188 28.69 6.75 4.83
CA ALA A 188 29.44 6.23 5.96
C ALA A 188 30.96 6.40 5.77
N ASP A 189 31.50 6.15 4.57
CA ASP A 189 32.93 6.32 4.27
C ASP A 189 33.41 7.79 4.35
N VAL A 190 32.54 8.75 4.02
CA VAL A 190 32.85 10.19 4.16
C VAL A 190 32.86 10.64 5.62
N ARG A 191 32.21 9.88 6.53
CA ARG A 191 32.17 10.21 7.97
C ARG A 191 33.27 9.57 8.79
N THR A 192 33.97 8.57 8.26
CA THR A 192 35.12 7.90 8.90
C THR A 192 36.46 8.41 8.39
N SER A 193 36.45 9.30 7.39
CA SER A 193 37.64 9.91 6.78
C SER A 193 37.88 11.38 7.18
N ASN A 194 37.15 11.89 8.19
CA ASN A 194 37.35 13.20 8.81
C ASN A 194 37.55 13.06 10.33
#